data_AF-A0A3C0GFG3-F1
#
_entry.id   AF-A0A3C0GFG3-F1
#
_cell.length_a   1.000
_cell.length_b   1.000
_cell.length_c   1.000
_cell.angle_alpha   90.00
_cell.angle_beta   90.00
_cell.angle_gamma   90.00
#
_symmetry.space_group_name_H-M   'P 1'
#
loop_
_entity.id
_entity.type
_entity.pdbx_description
1 polymer ?
#
loop_
_entity_poly.entity_id
_entity_poly.type
_entity_poly.pdbx_seq_one_letter_code
_entity_poly.pdbx_strand_id
1 'polypeptide(L)'
;MEQINHKLVMAEADKMTATAGVKVKGNKKYLMVKDRVEVFRKYYGLNLGIDTTVLHIDDSVVRVQAKIIDANNKVIGSGLAEEVRASSHITKTSAVEVCESSAIGRALSSIGLHGGEYASAEEMISAVQQQEEFKSPQEYMKAELEENDNKMKKALQDDPVKIKNTKRDEHPLDDDSFHPRENWEAWRDINIKTLGKYKFVAEFQKWIAANNEYLVEYAKTDNKSYQILKQYINTKMKGCEE
;
A
#
# COMPACT_ATOMS: atom_id res chain seq x y z
N MET A 1 6.79 15.78 33.98
CA MET A 1 6.50 15.25 32.64
C MET A 1 5.49 14.13 32.79
N GLU A 2 4.40 14.19 32.04
CA GLU A 2 3.42 13.11 32.02
C GLU A 2 4.09 11.84 31.49
N GLN A 3 3.89 10.71 32.17
CA GLN A 3 4.53 9.46 31.80
C GLN A 3 3.84 8.93 30.54
N ILE A 4 4.54 9.03 29.40
CA ILE A 4 4.01 8.51 28.13
C ILE A 4 3.81 7.00 28.26
N ASN A 5 2.57 6.56 28.04
CA ASN A 5 2.27 5.13 28.01
C ASN A 5 2.74 4.52 26.68
N HIS A 6 3.94 3.95 26.72
CA HIS A 6 4.59 3.32 25.56
C HIS A 6 3.70 2.29 24.85
N LYS A 7 2.82 1.58 25.58
CA LYS A 7 1.88 0.62 24.98
C LYS A 7 0.88 1.26 24.02
N LEU A 8 0.44 2.49 24.30
CA LEU A 8 -0.45 3.22 23.39
C LEU A 8 0.27 3.62 22.10
N VAL A 9 1.57 3.94 22.20
CA VAL A 9 2.41 4.30 21.04
C VAL A 9 2.56 3.11 20.09
N MET A 10 2.84 1.92 20.64
CA MET A 10 2.92 0.68 19.86
C MET A 10 1.57 0.34 19.21
N ALA A 11 0.46 0.43 19.96
CA ALA A 11 -0.88 0.15 19.43
C ALA A 11 -1.28 1.09 18.28
N GLU A 12 -0.90 2.37 18.33
CA GLU A 12 -1.13 3.31 17.23
C GLU A 12 -0.32 2.91 15.98
N ALA A 13 0.96 2.54 16.15
CA ALA A 13 1.79 2.08 15.04
C ALA A 13 1.23 0.80 14.40
N ASP A 14 0.72 -0.15 15.20
CA ASP A 14 0.08 -1.37 14.69
C ASP A 14 -1.20 -1.05 13.90
N LYS A 15 -2.03 -0.13 14.42
CA LYS A 15 -3.24 0.35 13.73
C LYS A 15 -2.89 1.04 12.41
N MET A 16 -1.84 1.86 12.40
CA MET A 16 -1.34 2.49 11.17
C MET A 16 -0.80 1.45 10.18
N THR A 17 -0.09 0.41 10.65
CA THR A 17 0.37 -0.70 9.80
C THR A 17 -0.81 -1.39 9.12
N ALA A 18 -1.90 -1.63 9.86
CA ALA A 18 -3.09 -2.27 9.32
C ALA A 18 -3.81 -1.42 8.26
N THR A 19 -3.77 -0.09 8.37
CA THR A 19 -4.55 0.84 7.52
C THR A 19 -3.72 1.43 6.38
N ALA A 20 -2.52 1.93 6.66
CA ALA A 20 -1.63 2.64 5.75
C ALA A 20 -0.37 1.86 5.37
N GLY A 21 -0.14 0.67 5.95
CA GLY A 21 1.04 -0.14 5.64
C GLY A 21 1.10 -0.57 4.17
N VAL A 22 2.28 -0.48 3.58
CA VAL A 22 2.57 -0.93 2.22
C VAL A 22 2.65 -2.46 2.20
N LYS A 23 2.14 -3.08 1.12
CA LYS A 23 2.25 -4.54 0.97
C LYS A 23 3.70 -4.90 0.65
N VAL A 24 4.23 -5.89 1.36
CA VAL A 24 5.54 -6.49 1.08
C VAL A 24 5.37 -7.96 0.70
N LYS A 25 6.45 -8.60 0.26
CA LYS A 25 6.46 -9.99 -0.18
C LYS A 25 5.80 -10.90 0.87
N GLY A 26 4.96 -11.82 0.43
CA GLY A 26 4.24 -12.75 1.32
C GLY A 26 2.96 -12.18 1.96
N ASN A 27 2.33 -11.17 1.34
CA ASN A 27 1.09 -10.53 1.82
C ASN A 27 1.18 -9.85 3.19
N LYS A 28 2.39 -9.64 3.72
CA LYS A 28 2.60 -8.87 4.94
C LYS A 28 2.43 -7.38 4.63
N LYS A 29 2.06 -6.60 5.64
CA LYS A 29 2.07 -5.13 5.58
C LYS A 29 3.26 -4.59 6.36
N TYR A 30 3.88 -3.55 5.81
CA TYR A 30 4.98 -2.84 6.43
C TYR A 30 4.63 -1.35 6.57
N LEU A 31 4.82 -0.80 7.76
CA LEU A 31 4.68 0.62 8.00
C LEU A 31 6.00 1.32 7.71
N MET A 32 5.98 2.30 6.81
CA MET A 32 7.20 2.97 6.37
C MET A 32 7.87 3.74 7.51
N VAL A 33 9.18 3.97 7.39
CA VAL A 33 9.97 4.71 8.39
C VAL A 33 9.36 6.09 8.65
N LYS A 34 8.90 6.80 7.62
CA LYS A 34 8.28 8.12 7.77
C LYS A 34 7.08 8.11 8.72
N ASP A 35 6.20 7.13 8.58
CA ASP A 35 4.97 7.04 9.39
C ASP A 35 5.32 6.65 10.83
N ARG A 36 6.34 5.81 11.01
CA ARG A 36 6.85 5.47 12.35
C ARG A 36 7.51 6.66 13.04
N VAL A 37 8.21 7.52 12.29
CA VAL A 37 8.74 8.79 12.81
C VAL A 37 7.61 9.75 13.19
N GLU A 38 6.52 9.80 12.41
CA GLU A 38 5.32 10.58 12.77
C GLU A 38 4.70 10.10 14.09
N VAL A 39 4.51 8.79 14.28
CA VAL A 39 4.04 8.23 15.55
C VAL A 39 5.01 8.56 16.69
N PHE A 40 6.30 8.37 16.46
CA PHE A 40 7.34 8.71 17.45
C PHE A 40 7.25 10.19 17.87
N ARG A 41 7.12 11.12 16.92
CA ARG A 41 7.01 12.56 17.21
C ARG A 41 5.68 12.94 17.85
N LYS A 42 4.58 12.29 17.47
CA LYS A 42 3.26 12.50 18.08
C LYS A 42 3.27 12.25 19.59
N TYR A 43 3.96 11.20 20.04
CA TYR A 43 3.95 10.82 21.46
C TYR A 43 5.13 11.37 22.25
N TYR A 44 6.35 11.34 21.72
CA TYR A 44 7.55 11.78 22.45
C TYR A 44 7.91 13.24 22.19
N GLY A 45 7.35 13.87 21.15
CA GLY A 45 7.67 15.24 20.77
C GLY A 45 9.18 15.42 20.56
N LEU A 46 9.72 16.43 21.23
CA LEU A 46 11.15 16.75 21.26
C LEU A 46 11.86 16.21 22.51
N ASN A 47 11.17 15.44 23.38
CA ASN A 47 11.77 14.88 24.59
C ASN A 47 12.75 13.73 24.27
N LEU A 48 12.53 13.04 23.14
CA LEU A 48 13.46 12.06 22.60
C LEU A 48 14.00 12.52 21.23
N GLY A 49 15.29 12.28 21.00
CA GLY A 49 16.00 12.54 19.76
C GLY A 49 16.26 11.26 18.96
N ILE A 50 16.49 11.43 17.66
CA ILE A 50 17.08 10.41 16.79
C ILE A 50 18.47 10.93 16.43
N ASP A 51 19.50 10.21 16.84
CA ASP A 51 20.91 10.55 16.63
C ASP A 51 21.51 9.54 15.65
N THR A 52 21.97 10.01 14.49
CA THR A 52 22.53 9.17 13.43
C THR A 52 24.04 9.43 13.29
N THR A 53 24.79 8.37 13.01
CA THR A 53 26.24 8.42 12.82
C THR A 53 26.63 7.52 11.67
N VAL A 54 27.29 8.08 10.65
CA VAL A 54 27.94 7.28 9.61
C VAL A 54 29.17 6.62 10.23
N LEU A 55 29.13 5.30 10.35
CA LEU A 55 30.24 4.51 10.89
C LEU A 55 31.29 4.21 9.83
N HIS A 56 30.85 4.09 8.56
CA HIS A 56 31.73 3.79 7.44
C HIS A 56 31.08 4.23 6.13
N ILE A 57 31.89 4.77 5.22
CA ILE A 57 31.48 5.14 3.87
C ILE A 57 32.67 5.01 2.93
N ASP A 58 32.49 4.23 1.86
CA ASP A 58 33.42 4.14 0.74
C ASP A 58 32.64 3.97 -0.58
N ASP A 59 33.34 3.64 -1.66
CA ASP A 59 32.77 3.44 -3.01
C ASP A 59 31.89 2.18 -3.14
N SER A 60 31.92 1.29 -2.15
CA SER A 60 31.23 0.01 -2.15
C SER A 60 30.07 -0.06 -1.16
N VAL A 61 30.24 0.47 0.05
CA VAL A 61 29.31 0.27 1.17
C VAL A 61 29.14 1.53 2.02
N VAL A 62 27.95 1.68 2.59
CA VAL A 62 27.64 2.67 3.63
C VAL A 62 27.19 1.92 4.87
N ARG A 63 27.68 2.31 6.05
CA ARG A 63 27.21 1.80 7.35
C ARG A 63 26.78 2.96 8.24
N VAL A 64 25.57 2.89 8.76
CA VAL A 64 25.00 3.93 9.64
C VAL A 64 24.50 3.29 10.94
N GLN A 65 24.74 3.98 12.04
CA GLN A 65 24.09 3.74 13.32
C GLN A 65 23.04 4.83 13.58
N ALA A 66 21.88 4.44 14.09
CA ALA A 66 20.90 5.36 14.65
C ALA A 66 20.65 5.00 16.12
N LYS A 67 20.47 6.01 16.98
CA LYS A 67 20.11 5.87 18.40
C LYS A 67 18.89 6.72 18.70
N ILE A 68 17.99 6.19 19.51
CA ILE A 68 16.95 6.98 20.17
C ILE A 68 17.51 7.42 21.51
N ILE A 69 17.61 8.72 21.76
CA ILE A 69 18.24 9.28 22.96
C ILE A 69 17.29 10.21 23.71
N ASP A 70 17.42 10.30 25.03
CA ASP A 70 16.76 11.34 25.83
C ASP A 70 17.64 12.60 25.99
N ALA A 71 17.10 13.62 26.68
CA ALA A 71 17.80 14.87 26.95
C ALA A 71 19.09 14.72 27.79
N ASN A 72 19.31 13.56 28.44
CA ASN A 72 20.51 13.23 29.20
C ASN A 72 21.47 12.33 28.40
N ASN A 73 21.28 12.18 27.09
CA ASN A 73 22.02 11.26 26.21
C ASN A 73 21.89 9.78 26.61
N LYS A 74 20.85 9.40 27.37
CA LYS A 74 20.58 8.00 27.64
C LYS A 74 20.04 7.35 26.37
N VAL A 75 20.68 6.27 25.94
CA VAL A 75 20.20 5.46 24.80
C VAL A 75 18.98 4.64 25.22
N ILE A 76 17.86 4.89 24.55
CA ILE A 76 16.58 4.20 24.72
C ILE A 76 16.42 3.08 23.71
N GLY A 77 16.98 3.26 22.50
CA GLY A 77 16.96 2.28 21.42
C GLY A 77 18.07 2.53 20.42
N SER A 78 18.38 1.55 19.58
CA SER A 78 19.44 1.65 18.58
C SER A 78 19.21 0.74 17.39
N GLY A 79 19.74 1.13 16.23
CA GLY A 79 19.71 0.37 14.99
C GLY A 79 21.01 0.55 14.21
N LEU A 80 21.42 -0.50 13.50
CA LEU A 80 22.57 -0.49 12.58
C LEU A 80 22.08 -0.92 11.21
N ALA A 81 22.54 -0.24 10.17
CA ALA A 81 22.32 -0.62 8.79
C ALA A 81 23.63 -0.65 8.01
N GLU A 82 23.66 -1.50 6.99
CA GLU A 82 24.67 -1.53 5.95
C GLU A 82 23.93 -1.55 4.61
N GLU A 83 24.35 -0.71 3.68
CA GLU A 83 23.83 -0.70 2.32
C GLU A 83 24.98 -0.81 1.32
N VAL A 84 24.86 -1.74 0.39
CA VAL A 84 25.80 -1.87 -0.73
C VAL A 84 25.41 -0.87 -1.81
N ARG A 85 26.35 -0.02 -2.22
CA ARG A 85 26.14 0.94 -3.31
C ARG A 85 25.83 0.21 -4.61
N ALA A 86 24.91 0.76 -5.38
CA ALA A 86 24.45 0.21 -6.66
C ALA A 86 23.87 -1.21 -6.63
N SER A 87 23.55 -1.76 -5.44
CA SER A 87 22.82 -3.03 -5.29
C SER A 87 21.38 -2.95 -5.81
N SER A 88 20.79 -1.76 -5.80
CA SER A 88 19.47 -1.43 -6.33
C SER A 88 19.52 -0.17 -7.17
N HIS A 89 18.45 0.14 -7.91
CA HIS A 89 18.36 1.40 -8.66
C HIS A 89 18.52 2.62 -7.74
N ILE A 90 17.94 2.57 -6.55
CA ILE A 90 17.93 3.63 -5.54
C ILE A 90 19.33 3.83 -4.95
N THR A 91 20.00 2.74 -4.56
CA THR A 91 21.33 2.81 -3.92
C THR A 91 22.45 3.17 -4.90
N LYS A 92 22.17 3.34 -6.20
CA LYS A 92 23.15 3.91 -7.16
C LYS A 92 23.46 5.37 -6.85
N THR A 93 22.46 6.15 -6.44
CA THR A 93 22.60 7.61 -6.21
C THR A 93 22.29 8.04 -4.79
N SER A 94 21.69 7.17 -3.97
CA SER A 94 21.20 7.53 -2.63
C SER A 94 21.50 6.49 -1.54
N ALA A 95 22.62 5.76 -1.67
CA ALA A 95 22.98 4.71 -0.70
C ALA A 95 23.11 5.23 0.75
N VAL A 96 23.49 6.49 0.95
CA VAL A 96 23.63 7.07 2.29
C VAL A 96 22.27 7.30 2.94
N GLU A 97 21.35 7.90 2.20
CA GLU A 97 20.00 8.22 2.64
C GLU A 97 19.17 6.95 2.89
N VAL A 98 19.34 5.93 2.04
CA VAL A 98 18.74 4.61 2.26
C VAL A 98 19.31 3.99 3.54
N CYS A 99 20.64 4.02 3.72
CA CYS A 99 21.27 3.42 4.90
C CYS A 99 20.84 4.11 6.19
N GLU A 100 20.77 5.44 6.19
CA GLU A 100 20.26 6.21 7.32
C GLU A 100 18.79 5.87 7.63
N SER A 101 17.94 5.83 6.61
CA SER A 101 16.53 5.45 6.77
C SER A 101 16.37 4.03 7.33
N SER A 102 17.17 3.08 6.85
CA SER A 102 17.24 1.71 7.37
C SER A 102 17.69 1.68 8.84
N ALA A 103 18.73 2.44 9.21
CA ALA A 103 19.22 2.51 10.59
C ALA A 103 18.17 3.11 11.53
N ILE A 104 17.50 4.20 11.13
CA ILE A 104 16.40 4.83 11.88
C ILE A 104 15.26 3.83 12.06
N GLY A 105 14.84 3.14 10.99
CA GLY A 105 13.80 2.12 11.04
C GLY A 105 14.11 1.03 12.08
N ARG A 106 15.35 0.56 12.14
CA ARG A 106 15.79 -0.44 13.13
C ARG A 106 15.86 0.10 14.56
N ALA A 107 16.28 1.36 14.73
CA ALA A 107 16.28 2.02 16.03
C ALA A 107 14.85 2.17 16.59
N LEU A 108 13.89 2.56 15.74
CA LEU A 108 12.47 2.61 16.07
C LEU A 108 11.91 1.22 16.39
N SER A 109 12.28 0.19 15.63
CA SER A 109 11.90 -1.20 15.93
C SER A 109 12.40 -1.67 17.30
N SER A 110 13.60 -1.25 17.72
CA SER A 110 14.16 -1.61 19.04
C SER A 110 13.37 -1.05 20.23
N ILE A 111 12.57 0.00 19.99
CA ILE A 111 11.62 0.56 20.98
C ILE A 111 10.18 0.16 20.65
N GLY A 112 9.95 -0.98 20.00
CA GLY A 112 8.60 -1.51 19.75
C GLY A 112 7.85 -0.86 18.57
N LEU A 113 8.44 0.08 17.84
CA LEU A 113 7.85 0.64 16.61
C LEU A 113 8.35 -0.12 15.39
N HIS A 114 8.09 -1.43 15.36
CA HIS A 114 8.62 -2.33 14.32
C HIS A 114 7.98 -2.12 12.95
N GLY A 115 6.69 -1.76 12.90
CA GLY A 115 5.96 -1.53 11.64
C GLY A 115 5.67 -2.81 10.86
N GLY A 116 5.50 -3.94 11.54
CA GLY A 116 5.36 -5.27 10.94
C GLY A 116 6.32 -6.28 11.58
N GLU A 117 7.53 -6.40 11.04
CA GLU A 117 8.62 -7.21 11.62
C GLU A 117 9.87 -6.35 11.85
N TYR A 118 10.90 -6.88 12.51
CA TYR A 118 12.17 -6.18 12.68
C TYR A 118 12.87 -6.09 11.30
N ALA A 119 12.53 -5.04 10.54
CA ALA A 119 12.85 -4.90 9.13
C ALA A 119 14.30 -5.33 8.79
N SER A 120 14.42 -6.36 7.96
CA SER A 120 15.67 -6.69 7.25
C SER A 120 15.81 -5.76 6.04
N ALA A 121 17.06 -5.51 5.57
CA ALA A 121 17.34 -4.51 4.53
C ALA A 121 16.63 -4.87 3.21
N GLU A 122 16.40 -6.15 2.96
CA GLU A 122 15.85 -6.71 1.74
C GLU A 122 14.33 -6.50 1.57
N GLU A 123 13.57 -6.41 2.68
CA GLU A 123 12.11 -6.27 2.63
C GLU A 123 11.66 -4.85 2.31
N MET A 124 12.42 -3.84 2.78
CA MET A 124 12.14 -2.43 2.50
C MET A 124 12.56 -2.04 1.07
N ILE A 125 13.70 -2.54 0.61
CA ILE A 125 14.17 -2.32 -0.77
C ILE A 125 13.19 -2.93 -1.77
N SER A 126 12.68 -4.14 -1.54
CA SER A 126 11.68 -4.76 -2.44
C SER A 126 10.36 -3.97 -2.50
N ALA A 127 9.93 -3.37 -1.38
CA ALA A 127 8.69 -2.61 -1.31
C ALA A 127 8.77 -1.26 -2.04
N VAL A 128 9.92 -0.60 -1.98
CA VAL A 128 10.19 0.67 -2.68
C VAL A 128 10.61 0.44 -4.13
N GLN A 129 11.34 -0.64 -4.43
CA GLN A 129 11.62 -1.05 -5.82
C GLN A 129 10.34 -1.43 -6.55
N GLN A 130 9.35 -2.04 -5.90
CA GLN A 130 8.02 -2.21 -6.51
C GLN A 130 7.27 -0.88 -6.72
N GLN A 131 7.71 0.24 -6.14
CA GLN A 131 7.15 1.56 -6.45
C GLN A 131 7.98 2.30 -7.52
N GLU A 132 9.27 2.00 -7.65
CA GLU A 132 10.20 2.68 -8.56
C GLU A 132 10.58 1.90 -9.84
N GLU A 133 10.46 0.57 -9.88
CA GLU A 133 10.53 -0.23 -11.11
C GLU A 133 9.19 -0.20 -11.85
N PHE A 134 8.74 1.02 -12.16
CA PHE A 134 7.76 1.26 -13.19
C PHE A 134 8.41 2.15 -14.26
N LYS A 135 9.16 1.47 -15.14
CA LYS A 135 9.04 1.72 -16.57
C LYS A 135 7.57 2.00 -16.88
N SER A 136 7.31 3.15 -17.51
CA SER A 136 6.01 3.80 -17.78
C SER A 136 4.74 2.98 -17.49
N PRO A 137 3.63 3.60 -17.00
CA PRO A 137 2.35 2.90 -16.77
C PRO A 137 1.84 2.01 -17.93
N GLN A 138 2.32 2.27 -19.15
CA GLN A 138 2.05 1.50 -20.36
C GLN A 138 2.84 0.19 -20.45
N GLU A 139 4.10 0.15 -20.02
CA GLU A 139 4.94 -1.06 -20.02
C GLU A 139 4.53 -2.03 -18.93
N TYR A 140 4.10 -1.52 -17.78
CA TYR A 140 3.55 -2.36 -16.71
C TYR A 140 2.24 -3.03 -17.11
N MET A 141 1.35 -2.29 -17.78
CA MET A 141 0.12 -2.85 -18.32
C MET A 141 0.43 -3.97 -19.33
N LYS A 142 1.45 -3.80 -20.19
CA LYS A 142 1.85 -4.84 -21.16
C LYS A 142 2.44 -6.07 -20.49
N ALA A 143 3.38 -5.91 -19.56
CA ALA A 143 4.01 -7.04 -18.87
C ALA A 143 3.00 -7.84 -18.04
N GLU A 144 2.08 -7.15 -17.36
CA GLU A 144 1.04 -7.81 -16.57
C GLU A 144 -0.03 -8.46 -17.44
N LEU A 145 -0.35 -7.90 -18.61
CA LEU A 145 -1.22 -8.55 -19.60
C LEU A 145 -0.56 -9.80 -20.20
N GLU A 146 0.74 -9.76 -20.52
CA GLU A 146 1.47 -10.90 -21.07
C GLU A 146 1.65 -12.05 -20.04
N GLU A 147 1.92 -11.72 -18.78
CA GLU A 147 2.02 -12.72 -17.71
C GLU A 147 0.65 -13.36 -17.41
N ASN A 148 -0.42 -12.56 -17.41
CA ASN A 148 -1.78 -13.03 -17.19
C ASN A 148 -2.32 -13.84 -18.38
N ASP A 149 -1.99 -13.48 -19.63
CA ASP A 149 -2.34 -14.27 -20.81
C ASP A 149 -1.65 -15.64 -20.80
N ASN A 150 -0.40 -15.70 -20.37
CA ASN A 150 0.34 -16.95 -20.24
C ASN A 150 -0.21 -17.84 -19.12
N LYS A 151 -0.63 -17.26 -17.99
CA LYS A 151 -1.33 -17.97 -16.91
C LYS A 151 -2.72 -18.45 -17.34
N MET A 152 -3.45 -17.65 -18.12
CA MET A 152 -4.79 -17.95 -18.61
C MET A 152 -4.79 -19.05 -19.68
N LYS A 153 -3.85 -19.03 -20.63
CA LYS A 153 -3.68 -20.11 -21.62
C LYS A 153 -3.34 -21.46 -20.98
N LYS A 154 -2.67 -21.42 -19.82
CA LYS A 154 -2.36 -22.61 -19.02
C LYS A 154 -3.56 -23.10 -18.20
N ALA A 155 -4.41 -22.20 -17.72
CA ALA A 155 -5.59 -22.52 -16.91
C ALA A 155 -6.83 -22.94 -17.73
N LEU A 156 -6.95 -22.51 -18.99
CA LEU A 156 -8.06 -22.86 -19.90
C LEU A 156 -7.91 -24.25 -20.55
N GLN A 157 -6.80 -24.96 -20.30
CA GLN A 157 -6.62 -26.34 -20.74
C GLN A 157 -7.33 -27.35 -19.82
N ASP A 158 -7.74 -26.94 -18.62
CA ASP A 158 -8.49 -27.77 -17.67
C ASP A 158 -9.94 -27.26 -17.54
N ASP A 159 -10.88 -28.16 -17.85
CA ASP A 159 -12.35 -28.05 -18.01
C ASP A 159 -13.15 -26.86 -17.39
N PRO A 160 -14.19 -26.34 -18.08
CA PRO A 160 -15.00 -25.20 -17.62
C PRO A 160 -16.06 -25.55 -16.56
N VAL A 161 -16.01 -24.88 -15.39
CA VAL A 161 -17.01 -25.01 -14.31
C VAL A 161 -18.23 -24.11 -14.55
N LYS A 162 -19.43 -24.71 -14.56
CA LYS A 162 -20.76 -24.07 -14.66
C LYS A 162 -21.18 -23.41 -13.34
N ILE A 163 -21.65 -22.16 -13.39
CA ILE A 163 -22.19 -21.41 -12.23
C ILE A 163 -23.73 -21.47 -12.20
N LYS A 164 -24.33 -21.83 -11.06
CA LYS A 164 -25.79 -21.76 -10.81
C LYS A 164 -26.15 -20.50 -10.01
N ASN A 165 -27.17 -19.78 -10.46
CA ASN A 165 -27.71 -18.58 -9.83
C ASN A 165 -28.65 -18.92 -8.65
N THR A 166 -28.50 -18.22 -7.53
CA THR A 166 -29.54 -18.11 -6.49
C THR A 166 -29.79 -16.64 -6.16
N LYS A 167 -31.07 -16.25 -6.10
CA LYS A 167 -31.58 -14.89 -5.87
C LYS A 167 -31.62 -14.54 -4.37
N ARG A 168 -31.46 -13.27 -4.01
CA ARG A 168 -31.86 -12.68 -2.71
C ARG A 168 -32.36 -11.24 -2.88
N ASP A 169 -33.10 -10.82 -1.86
CA ASP A 169 -34.25 -9.91 -1.86
C ASP A 169 -33.93 -8.41 -1.96
N GLU A 170 -34.90 -7.66 -2.49
CA GLU A 170 -34.82 -6.23 -2.81
C GLU A 170 -35.22 -5.37 -1.60
N HIS A 171 -34.34 -4.49 -1.13
CA HIS A 171 -34.70 -3.41 -0.21
C HIS A 171 -34.49 -2.05 -0.92
N PRO A 172 -35.43 -1.09 -0.87
CA PRO A 172 -35.28 0.18 -1.57
C PRO A 172 -34.47 1.16 -0.71
N LEU A 173 -33.49 1.83 -1.30
CA LEU A 173 -32.78 2.95 -0.70
C LEU A 173 -32.70 4.10 -1.71
N ASP A 174 -33.49 5.13 -1.43
CA ASP A 174 -33.29 6.50 -1.89
C ASP A 174 -32.48 7.21 -0.79
N ASP A 175 -31.20 7.53 -1.01
CA ASP A 175 -30.44 8.60 -0.33
C ASP A 175 -29.05 8.75 -1.00
N ASP A 176 -28.72 9.97 -1.44
CA ASP A 176 -27.45 10.40 -2.04
C ASP A 176 -26.26 10.41 -1.05
N SER A 177 -26.37 9.68 0.06
CA SER A 177 -25.42 9.65 1.19
C SER A 177 -24.74 8.29 1.39
N PHE A 178 -24.78 7.40 0.41
CA PHE A 178 -24.25 6.05 0.57
C PHE A 178 -22.73 5.96 0.36
N HIS A 179 -21.97 5.82 1.45
CA HIS A 179 -20.52 5.61 1.39
C HIS A 179 -20.18 4.12 1.20
N PRO A 180 -19.42 3.73 0.17
CA PRO A 180 -19.14 2.32 -0.18
C PRO A 180 -18.42 1.46 0.87
N ARG A 181 -17.94 2.05 1.97
CA ARG A 181 -17.12 1.36 2.99
C ARG A 181 -17.93 0.41 3.86
N GLU A 182 -19.26 0.54 3.86
CA GLU A 182 -20.15 -0.27 4.67
C GLU A 182 -20.73 -1.46 3.90
N ASN A 183 -20.94 -1.34 2.57
CA ASN A 183 -21.41 -2.44 1.72
C ASN A 183 -21.15 -2.20 0.21
N TRP A 184 -20.13 -2.88 -0.33
CA TRP A 184 -19.71 -2.78 -1.73
C TRP A 184 -20.70 -3.39 -2.74
N GLU A 185 -21.48 -4.40 -2.35
CA GLU A 185 -22.50 -5.00 -3.22
C GLU A 185 -23.66 -4.03 -3.45
N ALA A 186 -24.15 -3.39 -2.39
CA ALA A 186 -25.17 -2.36 -2.49
C ALA A 186 -24.69 -1.15 -3.32
N TRP A 187 -23.43 -0.73 -3.09
CA TRP A 187 -22.81 0.36 -3.88
C TRP A 187 -22.80 0.02 -5.38
N ARG A 188 -22.39 -1.20 -5.72
CA ARG A 188 -22.38 -1.69 -7.10
C ARG A 188 -23.78 -1.68 -7.69
N ASP A 189 -24.77 -2.22 -6.99
CA ASP A 189 -26.12 -2.40 -7.54
C ASP A 189 -26.81 -1.04 -7.78
N ILE A 190 -26.59 -0.06 -6.90
CA ILE A 190 -27.03 1.33 -7.12
C ILE A 190 -26.38 1.91 -8.37
N ASN A 191 -25.06 1.77 -8.50
CA ASN A 191 -24.34 2.36 -9.62
C ASN A 191 -24.64 1.67 -10.95
N ILE A 192 -24.89 0.36 -10.97
CA ILE A 192 -25.37 -0.35 -12.17
C ILE A 192 -26.70 0.23 -12.66
N LYS A 193 -27.62 0.58 -11.75
CA LYS A 193 -28.90 1.23 -12.12
C LYS A 193 -28.67 2.62 -12.74
N THR A 194 -27.75 3.41 -12.18
CA THR A 194 -27.39 4.73 -12.71
C THR A 194 -26.72 4.63 -14.08
N LEU A 195 -25.71 3.77 -14.20
CA LEU A 195 -24.98 3.51 -15.44
C LEU A 195 -25.87 2.94 -16.54
N GLY A 196 -26.91 2.18 -16.19
CA GLY A 196 -27.89 1.65 -17.13
C GLY A 196 -28.73 2.72 -17.84
N LYS A 197 -28.73 3.96 -17.34
CA LYS A 197 -29.44 5.11 -17.94
C LYS A 197 -28.60 5.87 -18.97
N TYR A 198 -27.28 5.69 -18.96
CA TYR A 198 -26.37 6.41 -19.85
C TYR A 198 -26.49 5.91 -21.29
N LYS A 199 -26.40 6.85 -22.22
CA LYS A 199 -26.54 6.61 -23.66
C LYS A 199 -25.26 6.92 -24.43
N PHE A 200 -24.38 7.75 -23.87
CA PHE A 200 -23.15 8.22 -24.52
C PHE A 200 -21.89 7.77 -23.78
N VAL A 201 -20.84 7.48 -24.53
CA VAL A 201 -19.53 7.07 -23.99
C VAL A 201 -18.97 8.10 -23.00
N ALA A 202 -19.15 9.39 -23.29
CA ALA A 202 -18.69 10.49 -22.43
C ALA A 202 -19.30 10.45 -21.00
N GLU A 203 -20.54 9.98 -20.84
CA GLU A 203 -21.20 9.87 -19.54
C GLU A 203 -20.52 8.80 -18.66
N PHE A 204 -20.15 7.66 -19.26
CA PHE A 204 -19.39 6.62 -18.58
C PHE A 204 -18.00 7.09 -18.19
N GLN A 205 -17.28 7.76 -19.10
CA GLN A 205 -15.93 8.27 -18.82
C GLN A 205 -15.94 9.28 -17.67
N LYS A 206 -16.92 10.19 -17.66
CA LYS A 206 -17.09 11.17 -16.58
C LYS A 206 -17.41 10.49 -15.25
N TRP A 207 -18.28 9.49 -15.24
CA TRP A 207 -18.60 8.73 -14.02
C TRP A 207 -17.41 7.92 -13.50
N ILE A 208 -16.63 7.28 -14.38
CA ILE A 208 -15.40 6.55 -14.01
C ILE A 208 -14.40 7.49 -13.37
N ALA A 209 -14.18 8.67 -13.96
CA ALA A 209 -13.26 9.67 -13.41
C ALA A 209 -13.73 10.14 -12.01
N ALA A 210 -15.02 10.41 -11.85
CA ALA A 210 -15.59 10.85 -10.57
C ALA A 210 -15.55 9.77 -9.47
N ASN A 211 -15.57 8.50 -9.85
CA ASN A 211 -15.59 7.36 -8.91
C ASN A 211 -14.26 6.60 -8.87
N ASN A 212 -13.20 7.15 -9.43
CA ASN A 212 -11.93 6.44 -9.60
C ASN A 212 -11.35 5.94 -8.26
N GLU A 213 -11.39 6.78 -7.23
CA GLU A 213 -10.92 6.41 -5.88
C GLU A 213 -11.71 5.22 -5.31
N TYR A 214 -13.04 5.21 -5.49
CA TYR A 214 -13.91 4.11 -5.07
C TYR A 214 -13.69 2.84 -5.89
N LEU A 215 -13.49 2.94 -7.20
CA LEU A 215 -13.22 1.79 -8.07
C LEU A 215 -11.88 1.12 -7.71
N VAL A 216 -10.87 1.92 -7.35
CA VAL A 216 -9.57 1.44 -6.88
C VAL A 216 -9.70 0.75 -5.52
N GLU A 217 -10.49 1.29 -4.59
CA GLU A 217 -10.76 0.67 -3.29
C GLU A 217 -11.61 -0.62 -3.44
N TYR A 218 -12.58 -0.62 -4.37
CA TYR A 218 -13.46 -1.77 -4.64
C TYR A 218 -12.68 -2.95 -5.22
N ALA A 219 -11.82 -2.71 -6.23
CA ALA A 219 -10.99 -3.74 -6.84
C ALA A 219 -10.07 -4.45 -5.82
N LYS A 220 -9.64 -3.72 -4.78
CA LYS A 220 -8.79 -4.25 -3.71
C LYS A 220 -9.58 -5.07 -2.67
N THR A 221 -10.84 -4.70 -2.43
CA THR A 221 -11.64 -5.26 -1.33
C THR A 221 -12.47 -6.46 -1.78
N ASP A 222 -13.10 -6.37 -2.95
CA ASP A 222 -13.87 -7.47 -3.57
C ASP A 222 -13.66 -7.45 -5.09
N ASN A 223 -12.53 -8.02 -5.50
CA ASN A 223 -12.14 -8.08 -6.90
C ASN A 223 -13.18 -8.81 -7.76
N LYS A 224 -13.87 -9.84 -7.23
CA LYS A 224 -14.84 -10.61 -8.00
C LYS A 224 -16.02 -9.73 -8.40
N SER A 225 -16.59 -8.99 -7.45
CA SER A 225 -17.72 -8.09 -7.73
C SER A 225 -17.30 -6.85 -8.53
N TYR A 226 -16.07 -6.36 -8.33
CA TYR A 226 -15.48 -5.32 -9.16
C TYR A 226 -15.35 -5.76 -10.64
N GLN A 227 -14.87 -6.98 -10.92
CA GLN A 227 -14.79 -7.47 -12.30
C GLN A 227 -16.17 -7.56 -12.97
N ILE A 228 -17.22 -7.90 -12.21
CA ILE A 228 -18.61 -7.90 -12.71
C ILE A 228 -19.04 -6.48 -13.13
N LEU A 229 -18.79 -5.47 -12.28
CA LEU A 229 -19.09 -4.07 -12.59
C LEU A 229 -18.29 -3.58 -13.81
N LYS A 230 -16.99 -3.90 -13.87
CA LYS A 230 -16.10 -3.53 -14.99
C LYS A 230 -16.56 -4.15 -16.30
N GLN A 231 -16.95 -5.43 -16.29
CA GLN A 231 -17.51 -6.09 -17.46
C GLN A 231 -18.83 -5.45 -17.91
N TYR A 232 -19.71 -5.08 -16.97
CA TYR A 232 -20.96 -4.38 -17.27
C TYR A 232 -20.70 -3.03 -17.96
N ILE A 233 -19.83 -2.19 -17.38
CA ILE A 233 -19.47 -0.88 -17.94
C ILE A 233 -18.91 -1.03 -19.36
N ASN A 234 -17.95 -1.94 -19.55
CA ASN A 234 -17.34 -2.18 -20.86
C ASN A 234 -18.36 -2.67 -21.91
N THR A 235 -19.31 -3.50 -21.49
CA THR A 235 -20.37 -4.01 -22.39
C THR A 235 -21.34 -2.89 -22.78
N LYS A 236 -21.70 -2.01 -21.84
CA LYS A 236 -22.59 -0.87 -22.10
C LYS A 236 -21.94 0.18 -22.98
N MET A 237 -20.69 0.57 -22.70
CA MET A 237 -19.96 1.53 -23.51
C MET A 237 -19.82 1.10 -24.98
N LYS A 238 -19.66 -0.20 -25.25
CA LYS A 238 -19.62 -0.74 -26.63
C LYS A 238 -20.94 -0.62 -27.39
N GLY A 239 -22.06 -0.44 -26.69
CA GLY A 239 -23.40 -0.28 -27.29
C GLY A 239 -23.93 1.14 -27.22
N CYS A 240 -23.11 2.11 -26.84
CA CYS A 240 -23.47 3.52 -26.72
C CYS A 240 -23.04 4.31 -27.97
N GLU A 241 -23.68 5.44 -28.18
CA GLU A 241 -23.28 6.43 -29.19
C GLU A 241 -21.98 7.13 -28.72
N GLU A 242 -21.11 7.48 -29.67
CA GLU A 242 -19.82 8.14 -29.39
C GLU A 242 -19.97 9.50 -28.69
#